data_AF-A0A7C5WW27-F1
#
_entry.id   AF-A0A7C5WW27-F1
#
_cell.length_a   1.000
_cell.length_b   1.000
_cell.length_c   1.000
_cell.angle_alpha   90.00
_cell.angle_beta   90.00
_cell.angle_gamma   90.00
#
_symmetry.space_group_name_H-M   'P 1'
#
loop_
_entity.id
_entity.type
_entity.pdbx_description
1 polymer ?
#
loop_
_entity_poly.entity_id
_entity_poly.type
_entity_poly.pdbx_seq_one_letter_code
_entity_poly.pdbx_strand_id
1 'polypeptide(L)'
;MAKVTFLGHAAVLLEGRETTLVIDPFLTGNPVATVGPEAVRADLVVLTHAHGDHWGDTLALAGKGATVVSTYEIAVYAEKHGAQAFAMNIGGRYAFPGGSLKFYPA
;
A
#
# COMPACT_ATOMS: atom_id res chain seq x y z
N MET A 1 -10.29 2.82 17.85
CA MET A 1 -10.85 1.73 17.02
C MET A 1 -10.25 1.92 15.63
N ALA A 2 -9.90 0.86 14.90
CA ALA A 2 -9.40 1.04 13.54
C ALA A 2 -10.56 1.48 12.63
N LYS A 3 -10.32 2.43 11.72
CA LYS A 3 -11.27 2.84 10.70
C LYS A 3 -10.83 2.26 9.36
N VAL A 4 -11.78 1.71 8.62
CA VAL A 4 -11.56 1.12 7.30
C VAL A 4 -12.40 1.90 6.30
N THR A 5 -11.76 2.39 5.24
CA THR A 5 -12.41 3.14 4.17
C THR A 5 -12.14 2.43 2.85
N PHE A 6 -13.21 2.04 2.16
CA PHE A 6 -13.12 1.51 0.81
C PHE A 6 -13.00 2.68 -0.17
N LEU A 7 -11.90 2.73 -0.92
CA LEU A 7 -11.60 3.83 -1.84
C LEU A 7 -11.96 3.53 -3.30
N GLY A 8 -12.38 2.30 -3.63
CA GLY A 8 -12.77 1.87 -4.98
C GLY A 8 -11.84 0.77 -5.53
N HIS A 9 -12.38 -0.11 -6.40
CA HIS A 9 -11.69 -1.31 -6.91
C HIS A 9 -11.11 -2.20 -5.79
N ALA A 10 -9.78 -2.24 -5.64
CA ALA A 10 -9.07 -2.94 -4.56
C ALA A 10 -8.47 -1.99 -3.51
N ALA A 11 -8.61 -0.67 -3.71
CA ALA A 11 -7.99 0.33 -2.84
C ALA A 11 -8.72 0.41 -1.49
N VAL A 12 -7.99 0.14 -0.41
CA VAL A 12 -8.51 0.20 0.97
C VAL A 12 -7.57 1.01 1.84
N LEU A 13 -8.11 2.05 2.50
CA LEU A 13 -7.40 2.82 3.51
C LEU A 13 -7.76 2.31 4.91
N LEU A 14 -6.75 1.92 5.68
CA LEU A 14 -6.89 1.45 7.04
C LEU A 14 -6.17 2.41 7.99
N GLU A 15 -6.95 3.13 8.79
CA GLU A 15 -6.47 4.08 9.78
C GLU A 15 -6.43 3.38 11.14
N GLY A 16 -5.24 2.90 11.52
CA GLY A 16 -4.97 2.31 12.83
C GLY A 16 -4.77 3.37 13.92
N ARG A 17 -4.40 2.93 15.13
CA ARG A 17 -4.09 3.87 16.22
C ARG A 17 -2.74 4.57 16.04
N GLU A 18 -1.75 3.85 15.52
CA GLU A 18 -0.35 4.31 15.42
C GLU A 18 0.16 4.29 13.97
N THR A 19 -0.49 3.55 13.09
CA THR A 19 -0.06 3.37 11.70
C THR A 19 -1.29 3.37 10.80
N THR A 20 -1.21 4.17 9.75
CA THR A 20 -2.15 4.20 8.64
C THR A 20 -1.53 3.49 7.45
N LEU A 21 -2.27 2.60 6.82
CA LEU A 21 -1.83 1.92 5.61
C LEU A 21 -2.87 2.01 4.52
N VAL A 22 -2.42 2.00 3.27
CA VAL A 22 -3.28 1.89 2.10
C VAL A 22 -2.89 0.64 1.32
N ILE A 23 -3.88 -0.17 0.98
CA ILE A 23 -3.71 -1.40 0.21
C ILE A 23 -4.06 -1.08 -1.24
N ASP A 24 -3.25 -1.55 -2.19
CA ASP A 24 -3.47 -1.49 -3.65
C ASP A 24 -4.01 -0.13 -4.15
N PRO A 25 -3.23 0.95 -4.05
CA PRO A 25 -3.71 2.33 -4.21
C PRO A 25 -3.94 2.72 -5.68
N PHE A 26 -4.80 2.02 -6.40
CA PHE A 26 -5.30 2.43 -7.72
C PHE A 26 -6.38 3.49 -7.59
N LEU A 27 -5.97 4.76 -7.66
CA LEU A 27 -6.84 5.94 -7.50
C LEU A 27 -6.91 6.74 -8.80
N THR A 28 -5.77 7.10 -9.38
CA THR A 28 -5.71 7.79 -10.68
C THR A 28 -6.16 6.85 -11.79
N GLY A 29 -7.21 7.24 -12.52
CA GLY A 29 -7.78 6.45 -13.60
C GLY A 29 -8.76 5.36 -13.15
N ASN A 30 -8.97 5.19 -11.84
CA ASN A 30 -10.02 4.32 -11.31
C ASN A 30 -11.38 5.04 -11.40
N PRO A 31 -12.36 4.55 -12.20
CA PRO A 31 -13.62 5.24 -12.45
C PRO A 31 -14.54 5.31 -11.23
N VAL A 32 -14.27 4.50 -10.20
CA VAL A 32 -15.04 4.46 -8.96
C VAL A 32 -14.22 4.90 -7.74
N ALA A 33 -13.05 5.51 -7.96
CA ALA A 33 -12.26 6.04 -6.86
C ALA A 33 -13.02 7.14 -6.12
N THR A 34 -13.10 7.03 -4.79
CA THR A 34 -13.82 8.02 -3.97
C THR A 34 -13.00 9.28 -3.69
N VAL A 35 -11.67 9.19 -3.86
CA VAL A 35 -10.69 10.27 -3.65
C VAL A 35 -9.52 10.11 -4.62
N GLY A 36 -8.83 11.21 -4.93
CA GLY A 36 -7.55 11.16 -5.63
C GLY A 36 -6.36 10.88 -4.69
N PRO A 37 -5.19 10.53 -5.23
CA PRO A 37 -4.01 10.21 -4.44
C PRO A 37 -3.57 11.37 -3.54
N GLU A 38 -3.75 12.62 -3.94
CA GLU A 38 -3.44 13.84 -3.18
C GLU A 38 -4.10 13.88 -1.79
N ALA A 39 -5.32 13.35 -1.67
CA ALA A 39 -6.10 13.30 -0.43
C ALA A 39 -5.71 12.15 0.50
N VAL A 40 -4.92 11.18 0.01
CA VAL A 40 -4.46 10.04 0.81
C VAL A 40 -3.13 10.35 1.50
N ARG A 41 -3.04 9.95 2.76
CA ARG A 41 -1.83 9.92 3.60
C ARG A 41 -1.77 8.56 4.27
N ALA A 42 -0.63 7.90 4.19
CA ALA A 42 -0.40 6.59 4.78
C ALA A 42 1.09 6.47 5.14
N ASP A 43 1.38 5.71 6.20
CA ASP A 43 2.73 5.35 6.59
C ASP A 43 3.23 4.16 5.76
N LEU A 44 2.32 3.27 5.36
CA LEU A 44 2.61 2.10 4.52
C LEU A 44 1.72 2.06 3.27
N VAL A 45 2.33 1.74 2.13
CA VAL A 45 1.62 1.26 0.94
C VAL A 45 1.81 -0.24 0.86
N VAL A 46 0.73 -1.03 0.91
CA VAL A 46 0.79 -2.49 0.84
C VAL A 46 0.30 -2.94 -0.52
N LEU A 47 1.15 -3.63 -1.27
CA LEU A 47 0.81 -4.15 -2.60
C LEU A 47 0.63 -5.65 -2.58
N THR A 48 -0.53 -6.12 -3.05
CA THR A 48 -0.82 -7.55 -3.23
C THR A 48 -0.04 -8.13 -4.42
N HIS A 49 0.00 -7.41 -5.54
CA HIS A 49 0.77 -7.71 -6.75
C HIS A 49 0.98 -6.45 -7.61
N ALA A 50 1.68 -6.57 -8.73
CA ALA A 50 2.18 -5.43 -9.50
C ALA A 50 1.40 -5.08 -10.79
N HIS A 51 0.15 -5.55 -10.94
CA HIS A 51 -0.68 -5.06 -12.05
C HIS A 51 -1.05 -3.58 -11.84
N GLY A 52 -1.27 -2.84 -12.93
CA GLY A 52 -1.46 -1.38 -12.88
C GLY A 52 -2.67 -0.94 -12.05
N ASP A 53 -3.72 -1.76 -12.02
CA ASP A 53 -4.93 -1.57 -11.22
C ASP A 53 -4.78 -1.93 -9.73
N HIS A 54 -3.57 -2.32 -9.31
CA HIS A 54 -3.19 -2.51 -7.90
C HIS A 54 -1.98 -1.64 -7.52
N TRP A 55 -0.95 -1.59 -8.38
CA TRP A 55 0.20 -0.69 -8.24
C TRP A 55 -0.22 0.77 -8.16
N GLY A 56 -1.06 1.22 -9.10
CA GLY A 56 -1.67 2.55 -9.09
C GLY A 56 -0.70 3.69 -8.73
N ASP A 57 -1.08 4.45 -7.72
CA ASP A 57 -0.41 5.66 -7.24
C ASP A 57 0.69 5.38 -6.20
N THR A 58 1.21 4.15 -6.14
CA THR A 58 2.23 3.73 -5.16
C THR A 58 3.39 4.70 -5.04
N LEU A 59 4.02 5.09 -6.15
CA LEU A 59 5.18 5.99 -6.12
C LEU A 59 4.81 7.41 -5.68
N ALA A 60 3.60 7.88 -6.03
CA ALA A 60 3.12 9.20 -5.60
C ALA A 60 2.89 9.23 -4.08
N LEU A 61 2.46 8.12 -3.48
CA LEU A 61 2.29 7.98 -2.04
C LEU A 61 3.62 7.73 -1.33
N ALA A 62 4.52 6.95 -1.91
CA ALA A 62 5.89 6.78 -1.40
C ALA A 62 6.65 8.10 -1.35
N GLY A 63 6.48 8.96 -2.37
CA GLY A 63 7.03 10.33 -2.39
C GLY A 63 6.52 11.24 -1.26
N LYS A 64 5.45 10.86 -0.56
CA LYS A 64 4.92 11.55 0.64
C LYS A 64 5.45 10.96 1.95
N GLY A 65 6.36 9.98 1.88
CA GLY A 65 6.98 9.33 3.04
C GLY A 65 6.43 7.94 3.38
N ALA A 66 5.53 7.37 2.57
CA ALA A 66 5.05 6.02 2.81
C ALA A 66 6.11 4.97 2.44
N THR A 67 6.25 3.91 3.26
CA THR A 67 7.07 2.74 2.92
C THR A 67 6.26 1.74 2.11
N VAL A 68 6.77 1.29 0.97
CA VAL A 68 6.14 0.27 0.14
C VAL A 68 6.44 -1.12 0.71
N VAL A 69 5.42 -1.90 1.04
CA VAL A 69 5.55 -3.27 1.54
C VAL A 69 4.92 -4.23 0.54
N SER A 70 5.73 -5.13 -0.01
CA SER A 70 5.27 -6.13 -0.98
C SER A 70 6.23 -7.31 -1.07
N THR A 71 6.02 -8.21 -2.03
CA THR A 71 6.97 -9.28 -2.35
C THR A 71 8.32 -8.71 -2.81
N TYR A 72 9.38 -9.50 -2.68
CA TYR A 72 10.75 -9.07 -2.95
C TYR A 72 10.92 -8.37 -4.30
N GLU A 73 10.41 -8.95 -5.39
CA GLU A 73 10.54 -8.40 -6.74
C GLU A 73 9.85 -7.03 -6.87
N ILE A 74 8.69 -6.86 -6.25
CA ILE A 74 7.90 -5.63 -6.28
C ILE A 74 8.57 -4.55 -5.43
N ALA A 75 9.05 -4.92 -4.23
CA ALA A 75 9.80 -4.01 -3.36
C ALA A 75 11.08 -3.50 -4.05
N VAL A 76 11.87 -4.39 -4.66
CA VAL A 76 13.06 -4.01 -5.43
C VAL A 76 12.71 -3.13 -6.63
N TYR A 77 11.58 -3.40 -7.30
CA TYR A 77 11.11 -2.54 -8.38
C TYR A 77 10.75 -1.14 -7.88
N ALA A 78 10.08 -1.02 -6.73
CA ALA A 78 9.76 0.25 -6.11
C ALA A 78 11.01 1.05 -5.69
N GLU A 79 12.00 0.38 -5.08
CA GLU A 79 13.29 0.99 -4.70
C GLU A 79 14.04 1.55 -5.92
N LYS A 80 14.05 0.81 -7.04
CA LYS A 80 14.63 1.29 -8.30
C LYS A 80 13.98 2.57 -8.82
N HIS A 81 12.74 2.85 -8.42
CA HIS A 81 12.00 4.07 -8.76
C HIS A 81 12.00 5.11 -7.63
N GLY A 82 12.87 4.96 -6.62
CA GLY A 82 13.11 5.95 -5.59
C GLY A 82 12.20 5.86 -4.35
N ALA A 83 11.39 4.80 -4.23
CA ALA A 83 10.60 4.56 -3.03
C ALA A 83 11.43 3.92 -1.91
N GLN A 84 11.11 4.22 -0.64
CA GLN A 84 11.49 3.32 0.45
C GLN A 84 10.61 2.08 0.39
N ALA A 85 11.21 0.89 0.54
CA ALA A 85 10.46 -0.34 0.54
C ALA A 85 10.91 -1.32 1.63
N PHE A 86 10.01 -2.24 1.98
CA PHE A 86 10.29 -3.38 2.83
C PHE A 86 9.86 -4.66 2.08
N ALA A 87 10.85 -5.47 1.70
CA ALA A 87 10.62 -6.72 1.01
C ALA A 87 10.10 -7.81 1.96
N MET A 88 9.01 -8.45 1.56
CA MET A 88 8.45 -9.65 2.18
C MET A 88 8.41 -10.80 1.17
N ASN A 89 7.95 -11.96 1.61
CA ASN A 89 7.53 -13.04 0.73
C ASN A 89 6.33 -13.77 1.35
N ILE A 90 5.69 -14.64 0.57
CA ILE A 90 4.52 -15.42 0.99
C ILE A 90 4.83 -16.22 2.26
N GLY A 91 3.92 -16.15 3.24
CA GLY A 91 4.07 -16.74 4.57
C GLY A 91 4.84 -15.88 5.57
N GLY A 92 5.60 -14.87 5.09
CA GLY A 92 6.34 -13.92 5.92
C GLY A 92 5.44 -12.98 6.71
N ARG A 93 5.99 -12.44 7.81
CA ARG A 93 5.31 -11.48 8.69
C ARG A 93 6.16 -10.22 8.86
N TYR A 94 5.52 -9.05 8.83
CA TYR A 94 6.13 -7.76 9.12
C TYR A 94 5.37 -7.11 10.27
N ALA A 95 6.06 -6.79 11.35
CA ALA A 95 5.48 -6.10 12.51
C ALA A 95 5.75 -4.59 12.39
N PHE A 96 4.75 -3.80 12.75
CA PHE A 96 4.80 -2.33 12.75
C PHE A 96 4.05 -1.80 13.98
N PRO A 97 4.21 -0.52 14.35
CA PRO A 97 3.50 0.07 15.48
C PRO A 97 1.99 -0.16 15.40
N GLY A 98 1.42 -0.79 16.42
CA GLY A 98 -0.02 -1.10 16.46
C GLY A 98 -0.51 -2.23 15.55
N GLY A 99 0.35 -3.03 14.90
CA GLY A 99 -0.11 -4.16 14.07
C GLY A 99 0.96 -5.04 13.42
N SER A 100 0.50 -5.93 12.52
CA SER A 100 1.40 -6.72 11.67
C SER A 100 0.73 -7.15 10.37
N LEU A 101 1.51 -7.24 9.29
CA LEU A 101 1.11 -7.83 8.01
C LEU A 101 1.57 -9.28 7.92
N LYS A 102 0.78 -10.13 7.27
CA LYS A 102 1.18 -11.46 6.83
C LYS A 102 0.72 -11.69 5.40
N PHE A 103 1.63 -12.13 4.53
CA PHE A 103 1.31 -12.41 3.14
C PHE A 103 0.88 -13.87 3.00
N TYR A 104 -0.20 -14.10 2.25
CA TYR A 104 -0.76 -15.42 2.00
C TYR A 104 -0.69 -15.74 0.51
N PRO A 105 -0.64 -17.03 0.12
CA PRO A 105 -0.87 -17.41 -1.27
C PRO A 105 -2.24 -16.89 -1.74
N ALA A 106 -2.31 -16.48 -3.00
CA ALA A 106 -3.53 -16.05 -3.68
C ALA A 106 -4.04 -17.17 -4.61
#